data_AF-A0A7X9E3L8-F1
#
_entry.id   AF-A0A7X9E3L8-F1
#
_cell.length_a   1.000
_cell.length_b   1.000
_cell.length_c   1.000
_cell.angle_alpha   90.00
_cell.angle_beta   90.00
_cell.angle_gamma   90.00
#
_symmetry.space_group_name_H-M   'P 1'
#
loop_
_entity.id
_entity.type
_entity.pdbx_description
1 polymer ?
#
loop_
_entity_poly.entity_id
_entity_poly.type
_entity_poly.pdbx_seq_one_letter_code
_entity_poly.pdbx_strand_id
1 'polypeptide(L)'
;MLTVKQLKIVSALIILLITFLNSNSSAQSESKEITFIFPSLSYTEPYGNITYKRLTNYYKAKGYSIDQLAENALLVIPTEIDDKIVITIIWTKALPKSIMDFNVKNEVFYIDRPNNDSLSSEGKIVREYITKEFLSAYRRIQDYSIALTAILSKENFEKELEEFIAKNLK
;
A
#
# COMPACT_ATOMS: atom_id res chain seq x y z
N MET A 1 1.49 -20.30 55.74
CA MET A 1 0.08 -20.12 55.29
C MET A 1 -0.19 -18.63 55.16
N LEU A 2 -0.59 -18.15 53.98
CA LEU A 2 -1.01 -16.76 53.82
C LEU A 2 -2.39 -16.57 54.46
N THR A 3 -2.58 -15.47 55.17
CA THR A 3 -3.90 -15.12 55.70
C THR A 3 -4.85 -14.78 54.56
N VAL A 4 -6.16 -14.93 54.77
CA VAL A 4 -7.20 -14.62 53.76
C VAL A 4 -7.08 -13.18 53.23
N LYS A 5 -6.60 -12.23 54.04
CA LYS A 5 -6.34 -10.85 53.63
C LYS A 5 -5.15 -10.74 52.65
N GLN A 6 -4.07 -11.47 52.90
CA GLN A 6 -2.90 -11.48 52.01
C GLN A 6 -3.23 -12.14 50.67
N LEU A 7 -4.05 -13.19 50.67
CA LEU A 7 -4.47 -13.87 49.43
C LEU A 7 -5.26 -12.92 48.51
N LYS A 8 -6.13 -12.07 49.07
CA LYS A 8 -6.91 -11.07 48.32
C LYS A 8 -6.05 -9.95 47.72
N ILE A 9 -5.00 -9.55 48.43
CA ILE A 9 -4.06 -8.52 47.95
C ILE A 9 -3.24 -9.08 46.78
N VAL A 10 -2.75 -10.32 46.93
CA VAL A 10 -1.97 -10.99 45.88
C VAL A 10 -2.82 -11.24 44.64
N SER A 11 -4.09 -11.68 44.78
CA SER A 11 -4.97 -11.87 43.63
C SER A 11 -5.30 -10.56 42.91
N ALA A 12 -5.52 -9.47 43.65
CA ALA A 12 -5.73 -8.15 43.05
C ALA A 12 -4.49 -7.67 42.28
N LEU A 13 -3.29 -7.86 42.83
CA LEU A 13 -2.03 -7.53 42.15
C LEU A 13 -1.80 -8.35 40.88
N ILE A 14 -2.13 -9.65 40.91
CA ILE A 14 -2.02 -10.50 39.73
C ILE A 14 -3.00 -10.06 38.63
N ILE A 15 -4.24 -9.72 38.98
CA ILE A 15 -5.24 -9.21 38.02
C ILE A 15 -4.78 -7.88 37.41
N LEU A 16 -4.20 -6.99 38.23
CA LEU A 16 -3.63 -5.71 37.77
C LEU A 16 -2.44 -5.93 36.84
N LEU A 17 -1.56 -6.88 37.16
CA LEU A 17 -0.42 -7.23 36.31
C LEU A 17 -0.88 -7.82 34.98
N ILE A 18 -1.86 -8.72 34.99
CA ILE A 18 -2.42 -9.34 33.79
C ILE A 18 -3.14 -8.30 32.92
N THR A 19 -3.88 -7.37 33.52
CA THR A 19 -4.54 -6.28 32.76
C THR A 19 -3.52 -5.31 32.19
N PHE A 20 -2.43 -5.00 32.88
CA PHE A 20 -1.33 -4.17 32.36
C PHE A 20 -0.55 -4.86 31.22
N LEU A 21 -0.32 -6.17 31.34
CA LEU A 21 0.30 -6.97 30.29
C LEU A 21 -0.62 -7.15 29.07
N ASN A 22 -1.93 -7.25 29.28
CA ASN A 22 -2.92 -7.38 28.20
C ASN A 22 -3.29 -6.03 27.56
N SER A 23 -3.21 -4.90 28.27
CA SER A 23 -3.41 -3.56 27.68
C SER A 23 -2.32 -3.19 26.68
N ASN A 24 -1.13 -3.79 26.78
CA ASN A 24 -0.08 -3.69 25.77
C ASN A 24 -0.24 -4.71 24.63
N SER A 25 -1.06 -5.76 24.81
CA SER A 25 -1.24 -6.82 23.83
C SER A 25 -2.37 -6.55 22.81
N SER A 26 -3.28 -5.60 23.08
CA SER A 26 -4.35 -5.20 22.16
C SER A 26 -3.95 -4.10 21.16
N ALA A 27 -2.70 -3.63 21.21
CA ALA A 27 -2.07 -2.96 20.08
C ALA A 27 -1.35 -4.01 19.21
N GLN A 28 -2.08 -5.05 18.81
CA GLN A 28 -1.69 -5.87 17.69
C GLN A 28 -1.85 -4.98 16.45
N SER A 29 -0.84 -4.12 16.27
CA SER A 29 -0.62 -3.23 15.14
C SER A 29 -1.14 -3.92 13.89
N GLU A 30 -2.29 -3.46 13.37
CA GLU A 30 -2.66 -3.77 12.00
C GLU A 30 -1.39 -3.56 11.17
N SER A 31 -0.95 -4.62 10.51
CA SER A 31 0.16 -4.61 9.57
C SER A 31 0.00 -3.37 8.70
N LYS A 32 0.92 -2.40 8.83
CA LYS A 32 0.89 -1.18 8.02
C LYS A 32 1.31 -1.55 6.61
N GLU A 33 0.36 -2.07 5.85
CA GLU A 33 0.55 -2.51 4.48
C GLU A 33 0.42 -1.31 3.54
N ILE A 34 1.32 -1.26 2.57
CA ILE A 34 1.28 -0.27 1.49
C ILE A 34 1.64 -0.93 0.15
N THR A 35 0.93 -0.53 -0.90
CA THR A 35 1.22 -0.93 -2.29
C THR A 35 1.72 0.27 -3.08
N PHE A 36 2.60 0.02 -4.06
CA PHE A 36 3.07 1.05 -4.99
C PHE A 36 2.56 0.74 -6.39
N ILE A 37 1.82 1.67 -6.97
CA ILE A 37 1.19 1.52 -8.28
C ILE A 37 1.94 2.42 -9.27
N PHE A 38 2.49 1.83 -10.33
CA PHE A 38 3.17 2.54 -11.40
C PHE A 38 2.41 2.30 -12.73
N PRO A 39 1.57 3.25 -13.17
CA PRO A 39 0.64 3.03 -14.28
C PRO A 39 1.31 2.98 -15.66
N SER A 40 2.55 3.47 -15.80
CA SER A 40 3.24 3.59 -17.09
C SER A 40 4.74 3.34 -16.99
N LEU A 41 5.15 2.18 -16.45
CA LEU A 41 6.57 1.82 -16.31
C LEU A 41 7.34 1.73 -17.64
N SER A 42 6.64 1.51 -18.75
CA SER A 42 7.26 1.17 -20.05
C SER A 42 8.17 2.25 -20.65
N TYR A 43 7.99 3.54 -20.28
CA TYR A 43 8.74 4.65 -20.88
C TYR A 43 9.79 5.29 -19.96
N THR A 44 9.79 4.99 -18.66
CA THR A 44 10.70 5.60 -17.67
C THR A 44 11.33 4.54 -16.76
N GLU A 45 11.51 3.33 -17.31
CA GLU A 45 11.88 2.12 -16.58
C GLU A 45 13.07 2.29 -15.60
N PRO A 46 14.19 2.97 -15.93
CA PRO A 46 15.28 3.14 -14.98
C PRO A 46 14.88 4.00 -13.77
N TYR A 47 14.20 5.13 -14.00
CA TYR A 47 13.78 6.05 -12.93
C TYR A 47 12.63 5.48 -12.09
N GLY A 48 11.72 4.73 -12.71
CA GLY A 48 10.67 3.97 -12.01
C GLY A 48 11.26 2.94 -11.04
N ASN A 49 12.24 2.15 -11.50
CA ASN A 49 12.91 1.15 -10.69
C ASN A 49 13.70 1.74 -9.53
N ILE A 50 14.43 2.84 -9.75
CA ILE A 50 15.13 3.56 -8.69
C ILE A 50 14.12 4.08 -7.66
N THR A 51 13.02 4.70 -8.13
CA THR A 51 11.97 5.24 -7.27
C THR A 51 11.33 4.15 -6.41
N TYR A 52 11.00 3.00 -7.02
CA TYR A 52 10.47 1.84 -6.31
C TYR A 52 11.40 1.36 -5.19
N LYS A 53 12.70 1.22 -5.48
CA LYS A 53 13.71 0.79 -4.49
C LYS A 53 13.81 1.79 -3.33
N ARG A 54 13.86 3.09 -3.62
CA ARG A 54 13.98 4.15 -2.60
C ARG A 54 12.74 4.21 -1.70
N LEU A 55 11.54 4.18 -2.28
CA LEU A 55 10.29 4.13 -1.52
C LEU A 55 10.19 2.84 -0.69
N THR A 56 10.54 1.69 -1.26
CA THR A 56 10.55 0.41 -0.54
C THR A 56 11.44 0.48 0.70
N ASN A 57 12.67 0.98 0.55
CA ASN A 57 13.60 1.12 1.66
C ASN A 57 13.07 2.08 2.74
N TYR A 58 12.52 3.22 2.32
CA TYR A 58 11.94 4.22 3.21
C TYR A 58 10.78 3.66 4.05
N TYR A 59 9.81 3.01 3.41
CA TYR A 59 8.63 2.47 4.10
C TYR A 59 8.97 1.25 4.96
N LYS A 60 9.87 0.38 4.51
CA LYS A 60 10.37 -0.74 5.34
C LYS A 60 11.08 -0.23 6.60
N ALA A 61 11.90 0.81 6.50
CA ALA A 61 12.54 1.43 7.66
C ALA A 61 11.54 2.03 8.66
N LYS A 62 10.34 2.41 8.20
CA LYS A 62 9.22 2.86 9.02
C LYS A 62 8.31 1.73 9.54
N GLY A 63 8.65 0.47 9.27
CA GLY A 63 7.89 -0.69 9.73
C GLY A 63 6.66 -1.04 8.87
N TYR A 64 6.61 -0.56 7.62
CA TYR A 64 5.57 -0.97 6.67
C TYR A 64 5.96 -2.27 5.94
N SER A 65 4.98 -3.11 5.68
CA SER A 65 5.07 -4.23 4.75
C SER A 65 4.64 -3.77 3.36
N ILE A 66 5.37 -4.22 2.33
CA ILE A 66 5.01 -3.93 0.94
C ILE A 66 4.21 -5.12 0.42
N ASP A 67 2.90 -4.93 0.25
CA ASP A 67 1.97 -5.94 -0.26
C ASP A 67 1.27 -5.37 -1.50
N GLN A 68 1.16 -6.15 -2.56
CA GLN A 68 0.49 -5.75 -3.79
C GLN A 68 -1.00 -5.48 -3.60
N LEU A 69 -1.63 -6.11 -2.59
CA LEU A 69 -3.05 -6.05 -2.28
C LEU A 69 -3.38 -5.13 -1.10
N ALA A 70 -2.42 -4.32 -0.65
CA ALA A 70 -2.63 -3.39 0.47
C ALA A 70 -3.72 -2.35 0.16
N GLU A 71 -4.55 -2.03 1.16
CA GLU A 71 -5.60 -1.00 1.03
C GLU A 71 -5.06 0.43 0.98
N ASN A 72 -3.83 0.67 1.46
CA ASN A 72 -3.15 1.95 1.29
C ASN A 72 -2.21 1.86 0.09
N ALA A 73 -2.28 2.85 -0.80
CA ALA A 73 -1.51 2.86 -2.03
C ALA A 73 -0.82 4.20 -2.27
N LEU A 74 0.38 4.14 -2.86
CA LEU A 74 0.99 5.28 -3.54
C LEU A 74 0.91 5.06 -5.04
N LEU A 75 0.20 5.95 -5.72
CA LEU A 75 0.30 6.06 -7.16
C LEU A 75 1.54 6.90 -7.48
N VAL A 76 2.49 6.30 -8.20
CA VAL A 76 3.77 6.93 -8.55
C VAL A 76 3.84 7.08 -10.05
N ILE A 77 3.88 8.32 -10.51
CA ILE A 77 3.89 8.70 -11.92
C ILE A 77 5.22 9.39 -12.22
N PRO A 78 6.24 8.64 -12.67
CA PRO A 78 7.42 9.22 -13.28
C PRO A 78 7.10 9.72 -14.69
N THR A 79 7.56 10.92 -15.03
CA THR A 79 7.46 11.49 -16.38
C THR A 79 8.78 12.15 -16.73
N GLU A 80 9.35 11.74 -17.86
CA GLU A 80 10.58 12.32 -18.38
C GLU A 80 10.27 13.53 -19.24
N ILE A 81 10.94 14.66 -18.97
CA ILE A 81 10.81 15.90 -19.72
C ILE A 81 12.22 16.48 -19.91
N ASP A 82 12.74 16.44 -21.14
CA ASP A 82 14.06 16.94 -21.50
C ASP A 82 15.19 16.39 -20.60
N ASP A 83 15.82 17.25 -19.79
CA ASP A 83 16.91 16.94 -18.85
C ASP A 83 16.41 16.61 -17.43
N LYS A 84 15.08 16.48 -17.25
CA LYS A 84 14.43 16.33 -15.94
C LYS A 84 13.51 15.12 -15.89
N ILE A 85 13.27 14.67 -14.67
CA ILE A 85 12.29 13.66 -14.31
C ILE A 85 11.31 14.28 -13.32
N VAL A 86 10.04 14.36 -13.73
CA VAL A 86 8.95 14.76 -12.86
C VAL A 86 8.41 13.52 -12.15
N ILE A 87 8.47 13.49 -10.83
CA ILE A 87 7.89 12.41 -10.02
C ILE A 87 6.65 12.98 -9.34
N THR A 88 5.49 12.42 -9.65
CA THR A 88 4.25 12.71 -8.91
C THR A 88 3.87 11.51 -8.07
N ILE A 89 3.72 11.73 -6.76
CA ILE A 89 3.28 10.73 -5.77
C ILE A 89 1.91 11.16 -5.25
N ILE A 90 0.94 10.27 -5.36
CA ILE A 90 -0.42 10.51 -4.88
C ILE A 90 -0.76 9.44 -3.85
N TRP A 91 -1.13 9.88 -2.66
CA TRP A 91 -1.70 8.99 -1.66
C TRP A 91 -3.14 8.65 -2.03
N THR A 92 -3.41 7.36 -2.18
CA THR A 92 -4.74 6.85 -2.49
C THR A 92 -5.05 5.64 -1.63
N LYS A 93 -6.33 5.36 -1.44
CA LYS A 93 -6.77 4.05 -0.98
C LYS A 93 -6.93 3.14 -2.19
N ALA A 94 -6.38 1.93 -2.10
CA ALA A 94 -6.72 0.85 -3.00
C ALA A 94 -8.10 0.29 -2.64
N LEU A 95 -8.61 -0.62 -3.47
CA LEU A 95 -9.86 -1.30 -3.16
C LEU A 95 -9.70 -2.15 -1.89
N PRO A 96 -10.78 -2.32 -1.10
CA PRO A 96 -10.75 -3.17 0.08
C PRO A 96 -10.24 -4.57 -0.24
N LYS A 97 -9.55 -5.21 0.70
CA LYS A 97 -8.93 -6.53 0.49
C LYS A 97 -9.93 -7.58 0.00
N SER A 98 -11.15 -7.59 0.54
CA SER A 98 -12.21 -8.51 0.12
C SER A 98 -12.60 -8.37 -1.36
N ILE A 99 -12.51 -7.16 -1.90
CA ILE A 99 -12.76 -6.86 -3.31
C ILE A 99 -11.56 -7.27 -4.16
N MET A 100 -10.34 -7.02 -3.68
CA MET A 100 -9.11 -7.48 -4.35
C MET A 100 -9.05 -9.02 -4.43
N ASP A 101 -9.37 -9.71 -3.34
CA ASP A 101 -9.43 -11.16 -3.26
C ASP A 101 -10.52 -11.74 -4.18
N PHE A 102 -11.70 -11.11 -4.21
CA PHE A 102 -12.75 -11.46 -5.17
C PHE A 102 -12.26 -11.31 -6.62
N ASN A 103 -11.55 -10.22 -6.93
CA ASN A 103 -11.03 -9.97 -8.27
C ASN A 103 -9.94 -10.96 -8.68
N VAL A 104 -9.02 -11.32 -7.78
CA VAL A 104 -7.99 -12.33 -8.04
C VAL A 104 -8.62 -13.70 -8.25
N LYS A 105 -9.55 -14.09 -7.35
CA LYS A 105 -10.26 -15.37 -7.43
C LYS A 105 -11.02 -15.54 -8.75
N ASN A 106 -11.68 -14.48 -9.19
CA ASN A 106 -12.51 -14.51 -10.40
C ASN A 106 -11.76 -13.99 -11.64
N GLU A 107 -10.45 -13.76 -11.54
CA GLU A 107 -9.58 -13.28 -12.63
C GLU A 107 -10.07 -12.00 -13.32
N VAL A 108 -10.72 -11.11 -12.56
CA VAL A 108 -11.47 -9.96 -13.08
C VAL A 108 -10.58 -8.71 -13.22
N PHE A 109 -9.44 -8.64 -12.52
CA PHE A 109 -8.54 -7.47 -12.55
C PHE A 109 -7.07 -7.78 -12.21
N TYR A 110 -6.18 -6.84 -12.57
CA TYR A 110 -4.76 -6.70 -12.22
C TYR A 110 -3.71 -7.61 -12.86
N ILE A 111 -4.10 -8.66 -13.58
CA ILE A 111 -3.18 -9.35 -14.48
C ILE A 111 -3.69 -9.12 -15.89
N ASP A 112 -2.95 -8.34 -16.67
CA ASP A 112 -3.17 -8.30 -18.12
C ASP A 112 -2.88 -9.70 -18.64
N ARG A 113 -3.92 -10.54 -18.71
CA ARG A 113 -3.88 -11.80 -19.42
C ARG A 113 -4.37 -11.51 -20.84
N PRO A 114 -3.46 -11.46 -21.84
CA PRO A 114 -3.82 -11.12 -23.21
C PRO A 114 -4.76 -12.15 -23.85
N ASN A 115 -4.90 -13.35 -23.26
CA ASN A 115 -5.79 -14.41 -23.75
C ASN A 115 -6.95 -14.71 -22.79
N ASN A 116 -8.17 -14.39 -23.24
CA ASN A 116 -9.45 -14.78 -22.61
C ASN A 116 -9.62 -16.30 -22.45
N ASP A 117 -8.92 -17.10 -23.25
CA ASP A 117 -9.02 -18.56 -23.21
C ASP A 117 -8.41 -19.16 -21.94
N SER A 118 -7.56 -18.41 -21.24
CA SER A 118 -6.94 -18.82 -19.98
C SER A 118 -7.82 -18.61 -18.75
N LEU A 119 -9.02 -18.04 -18.93
CA LEU A 119 -9.92 -17.72 -17.83
C LEU A 119 -10.86 -18.89 -17.48
N SER A 120 -11.15 -19.03 -16.20
CA SER A 120 -12.23 -19.93 -15.73
C SER A 120 -13.59 -19.55 -16.31
N SER A 121 -14.51 -20.51 -16.38
CA SER A 121 -15.89 -20.30 -16.87
C SER A 121 -16.63 -19.18 -16.10
N GLU A 122 -16.38 -19.08 -14.79
CA GLU A 122 -16.94 -18.04 -13.92
C GLU A 122 -16.29 -16.67 -14.19
N GLY A 123 -14.96 -16.62 -14.41
CA GLY A 123 -14.26 -15.38 -14.76
C GLY A 123 -14.69 -14.79 -16.11
N LYS A 124 -15.04 -15.64 -17.09
CA LYS A 124 -15.59 -15.21 -18.39
C LYS A 124 -16.93 -14.51 -18.22
N ILE A 125 -17.85 -15.09 -17.45
CA ILE A 125 -19.17 -14.52 -17.18
C ILE A 125 -19.02 -13.16 -16.49
N VAL A 126 -18.21 -13.06 -15.43
CA VAL A 126 -18.06 -11.81 -14.68
C VAL A 126 -17.47 -10.69 -15.55
N ARG A 127 -16.55 -11.01 -16.47
CA ARG A 127 -15.93 -10.05 -17.39
C ARG A 127 -16.91 -9.50 -18.43
N GLU A 128 -17.93 -10.27 -18.83
CA GLU A 128 -18.99 -9.81 -19.73
C GLU A 128 -19.93 -8.80 -19.08
N TYR A 129 -20.18 -8.90 -17.77
CA TYR A 129 -21.10 -8.01 -17.04
C TYR A 129 -20.47 -6.72 -16.52
N ILE A 130 -19.14 -6.61 -16.51
CA ILE A 130 -18.43 -5.41 -16.06
C ILE A 130 -18.16 -4.48 -17.24
N THR A 131 -18.97 -3.43 -17.35
CA THR A 131 -18.88 -2.44 -18.44
C THR A 131 -17.69 -1.48 -18.26
N LYS A 132 -17.19 -0.89 -19.35
CA LYS A 132 -16.14 0.15 -19.30
C LYS A 132 -16.53 1.32 -18.39
N GLU A 133 -17.81 1.67 -18.32
CA GLU A 133 -18.33 2.71 -17.45
C GLU A 133 -18.23 2.31 -15.97
N PHE A 134 -18.58 1.06 -15.62
CA PHE A 134 -18.39 0.52 -14.27
C PHE A 134 -16.91 0.55 -13.88
N LEU A 135 -16.01 0.12 -14.78
CA LEU A 135 -14.56 0.20 -14.60
C LEU A 135 -14.06 1.63 -14.37
N SER A 136 -14.63 2.61 -15.07
CA SER A 136 -14.24 4.03 -14.96
C SER A 136 -14.68 4.65 -13.63
N ALA A 137 -15.83 4.24 -13.09
CA ALA A 137 -16.31 4.67 -11.78
C ALA A 137 -15.55 3.97 -10.64
N TYR A 138 -15.16 2.69 -10.83
CA TYR A 138 -14.37 1.90 -9.88
C TYR A 138 -12.90 2.33 -9.79
N ARG A 139 -12.32 2.83 -10.90
CA ARG A 139 -10.94 3.36 -10.98
C ARG A 139 -10.82 4.83 -10.55
N ARG A 140 -11.92 5.49 -10.17
CA ARG A 140 -11.81 6.81 -9.56
C ARG A 140 -11.05 6.64 -8.26
N ILE A 141 -9.91 7.31 -8.17
CA ILE A 141 -9.23 7.60 -6.91
C ILE A 141 -10.30 8.14 -5.98
N GLN A 142 -10.71 7.31 -5.01
CA GLN A 142 -11.89 7.58 -4.19
C GLN A 142 -11.66 8.79 -3.28
N ASP A 143 -10.38 9.12 -3.04
CA ASP A 143 -9.99 10.30 -2.29
C ASP A 143 -8.60 10.76 -2.77
N TYR A 144 -8.50 11.95 -3.35
CA TYR A 144 -7.20 12.60 -3.57
C TYR A 144 -6.84 13.28 -2.25
N SER A 145 -6.21 12.52 -1.36
CA SER A 145 -5.83 13.07 -0.06
C SER A 145 -4.77 14.16 -0.24
N ILE A 146 -3.63 13.85 -0.88
CA ILE A 146 -2.56 14.81 -1.21
C ILE A 146 -1.75 14.29 -2.43
N ALA A 147 -1.49 15.17 -3.41
CA ALA A 147 -0.53 14.94 -4.48
C ALA A 147 0.76 15.73 -4.21
N LEU A 148 1.90 15.04 -4.26
CA LEU A 148 3.23 15.64 -4.11
C LEU A 148 3.99 15.46 -5.42
N THR A 149 4.44 16.56 -6.01
CA THR A 149 5.21 16.55 -7.25
C THR A 149 6.60 17.11 -7.01
N ALA A 150 7.61 16.42 -7.53
CA ALA A 150 8.99 16.85 -7.57
C ALA A 150 9.47 16.93 -9.02
N ILE A 151 10.29 17.93 -9.31
CA ILE A 151 10.99 18.07 -10.59
C ILE A 151 12.47 17.84 -10.29
N LEU A 152 13.03 16.76 -10.82
CA LEU A 152 14.36 16.27 -10.48
C LEU A 152 15.27 16.33 -11.71
N SER A 153 16.52 16.71 -11.56
CA SER A 153 17.53 16.62 -12.62
C SER A 153 17.85 15.15 -12.93
N LYS A 154 18.03 14.80 -14.21
CA LYS A 154 18.52 13.46 -14.59
C LYS A 154 19.92 13.16 -14.03
N GLU A 155 20.78 14.16 -13.95
CA GLU A 155 22.17 14.03 -13.46
C GLU A 155 22.20 13.70 -11.96
N ASN A 156 21.34 14.35 -11.18
CA ASN A 156 21.32 14.26 -9.71
C ASN A 156 20.10 13.50 -9.17
N PHE A 157 19.44 12.71 -10.02
CA PHE A 157 18.13 12.13 -9.75
C PHE A 157 18.03 11.41 -8.40
N GLU A 158 18.95 10.48 -8.13
CA GLU A 158 18.88 9.66 -6.91
C GLU A 158 18.97 10.50 -5.63
N LYS A 159 19.86 11.50 -5.63
CA LYS A 159 20.08 12.38 -4.50
C LYS A 159 18.86 13.28 -4.26
N GLU A 160 18.38 13.95 -5.31
CA GLU A 160 17.23 14.84 -5.21
C GLU A 160 15.94 14.08 -4.84
N LEU A 161 15.80 12.84 -5.33
CA LEU A 161 14.71 11.95 -4.94
C LEU A 161 14.77 11.59 -3.45
N GLU A 162 15.95 11.25 -2.94
CA GLU A 162 16.15 10.93 -1.52
C GLU A 162 15.80 12.10 -0.61
N GLU A 163 16.25 13.31 -0.97
CA GLU A 163 15.91 14.55 -0.28
C GLU A 163 14.40 14.83 -0.30
N PHE A 164 13.75 14.64 -1.46
CA PHE A 164 12.31 14.80 -1.62
C PHE A 164 11.51 13.83 -0.74
N ILE A 165 11.87 12.55 -0.73
CA ILE A 165 11.21 11.51 0.10
C ILE A 165 11.36 11.83 1.59
N ALA A 166 12.58 12.14 2.03
CA ALA A 166 12.86 12.44 3.43
C ALA A 166 12.10 13.67 3.95
N LYS A 167 11.95 14.70 3.10
CA LYS A 167 11.28 15.95 3.46
C LYS A 167 9.75 15.83 3.50
N ASN A 168 9.15 15.10 2.56
CA ASN A 168 7.71 15.22 2.28
C ASN A 168 6.87 13.98 2.66
N LEU A 169 7.44 12.79 2.80
CA LEU A 169 6.67 11.55 3.05
C LEU A 169 6.60 11.14 4.53
N LYS A 170 6.59 12.12 5.44
CA LYS A 170 6.60 11.91 6.90
C LYS A 170 5.44 11.09 7.42
#